data_AF-A0A1C6B0S1-F1
#
_entry.id   AF-A0A1C6B0S1-F1
#
_cell.length_a   1.000
_cell.length_b   1.000
_cell.length_c   1.000
_cell.angle_alpha   90.00
_cell.angle_beta   90.00
_cell.angle_gamma   90.00
#
_symmetry.space_group_name_H-M   'P 1'
#
loop_
_entity.id
_entity.type
_entity.pdbx_description
1 polymer ?
#
loop_
_entity_poly.entity_id
_entity_poly.type
_entity_poly.pdbx_seq_one_letter_code
_entity_poly.pdbx_strand_id
1 'polypeptide(L)' 'MQLIDAITEYIDELEITNTSKETIRSYKNSLNIFSKFIERGNILDFVLYW' A
#
# COMPACT_ATOMS: atom_id res chain seq x y z
N MET A 1 -10.39 -9.76 -0.68
CA MET A 1 -9.11 -9.16 -1.12
C MET A 1 -9.00 -7.82 -0.44
N GLN A 2 -8.01 -7.62 0.45
CA GLN A 2 -7.85 -6.32 1.10
C GLN A 2 -7.31 -5.32 0.08
N LEU A 3 -7.63 -4.04 0.23
CA LEU A 3 -7.21 -2.98 -0.70
C LEU A 3 -5.68 -2.99 -0.96
N ILE A 4 -4.90 -3.28 0.09
CA ILE A 4 -3.44 -3.39 0.01
C ILE A 4 -3.00 -4.56 -0.89
N ASP A 5 -3.68 -5.70 -0.83
CA ASP A 5 -3.37 -6.88 -1.66
C ASP A 5 -3.57 -6.55 -3.14
N ALA A 6 -4.70 -5.91 -3.47
CA ALA A 6 -5.02 -5.53 -4.85
C ALA A 6 -4.02 -4.50 -5.43
N ILE A 7 -3.56 -3.55 -4.61
CA ILE A 7 -2.55 -2.57 -5.04
C ILE A 7 -1.18 -3.24 -5.19
N THR A 8 -0.84 -4.21 -4.33
CA THR A 8 0.41 -4.97 -4.42
C THR A 8 0.47 -5.77 -5.72
N GLU A 9 -0.60 -6.49 -6.05
CA GLU A 9 -0.71 -7.27 -7.28
C GLU A 9 -0.56 -6.39 -8.55
N TYR A 10 -1.18 -5.21 -8.56
CA TYR A 10 -1.01 -4.24 -9.64
C TYR A 10 0.43 -3.74 -9.80
N ILE A 11 1.15 -3.49 -8.69
CA ILE A 11 2.55 -3.07 -8.75
C ILE A 11 3.44 -4.19 -9.29
N ASP A 12 3.15 -5.44 -8.94
CA ASP A 12 3.89 -6.60 -9.44
C ASP A 12 3.65 -6.82 -10.94
N GLU A 13 2.43 -6.59 -11.45
CA GLU A 13 2.16 -6.57 -12.89
C GLU A 13 2.93 -5.45 -13.62
N LEU A 14 3.04 -4.26 -13.02
CA LEU A 14 3.86 -3.17 -13.58
C LEU A 14 5.35 -3.50 -13.66
N GLU A 15 5.85 -4.39 -12.79
CA GLU A 15 7.24 -4.86 -12.80
C GLU A 15 7.50 -5.72 -14.05
N ILE A 16 6.47 -6.41 -14.56
CA ILE A 16 6.52 -7.22 -15.78
C ILE A 16 6.47 -6.35 -17.05
N THR A 17 5.78 -5.21 -17.02
CA THR A 17 5.59 -4.32 -18.19
C THR A 17 6.77 -3.40 -18.49
N ASN A 18 7.97 -3.71 -17.97
CA ASN A 18 9.22 -2.97 -18.22
C ASN A 18 9.22 -1.53 -17.69
N THR A 19 8.39 -1.26 -16.67
CA THR A 19 8.38 0.00 -15.92
C THR A 19 9.74 0.21 -15.24
N SER A 20 10.19 1.46 -15.12
CA SER A 20 11.50 1.74 -14.51
C SER A 20 11.55 1.23 -13.06
N LYS A 21 12.71 0.69 -12.67
CA LYS A 21 12.93 0.20 -11.29
C LYS A 21 12.74 1.30 -10.25
N GLU A 22 13.07 2.55 -10.60
CA GLU A 22 12.85 3.72 -9.73
C GLU A 22 11.38 4.01 -9.53
N THR A 23 10.56 3.87 -10.57
CA THR A 23 9.11 4.02 -10.52
C THR A 23 8.47 2.94 -9.65
N ILE A 24 8.85 1.66 -9.84
CA ILE A 24 8.37 0.55 -9.00
C ILE A 24 8.74 0.77 -7.53
N ARG A 25 9.99 1.20 -7.27
CA ARG A 25 10.46 1.52 -5.92
C ARG A 25 9.65 2.66 -5.29
N SER A 26 9.31 3.69 -6.06
CA SER A 26 8.47 4.79 -5.61
C SER A 26 7.07 4.30 -5.21
N TYR A 27 6.44 3.45 -6.03
CA TYR A 27 5.12 2.88 -5.72
C TYR A 27 5.14 1.99 -4.47
N LYS A 28 6.13 1.10 -4.33
CA LYS A 28 6.29 0.26 -3.14
C LYS A 28 6.46 1.10 -1.87
N ASN A 29 7.22 2.21 -1.95
CA ASN A 29 7.41 3.10 -0.81
C ASN A 29 6.13 3.89 -0.46
N SER A 30 5.41 4.39 -1.46
CA SER A 30 4.12 5.06 -1.27
C SER A 30 3.08 4.12 -0.65
N LEU A 31 3.01 2.86 -1.09
CA LEU A 31 2.11 1.85 -0.53
C LEU A 31 2.44 1.55 0.94
N ASN A 32 3.71 1.46 1.31
CA ASN A 32 4.14 1.27 2.69
C ASN A 32 3.72 2.44 3.60
N ILE A 33 3.84 3.68 3.13
CA ILE A 33 3.38 4.86 3.87
C ILE A 33 1.85 4.83 4.01
N PHE A 34 1.14 4.60 2.89
CA PHE A 34 -0.32 4.54 2.87
C PHE A 34 -0.88 3.45 3.80
N SER A 35 -0.26 2.26 3.80
CA SER A 35 -0.63 1.16 4.70
C SER A 35 -0.58 1.56 6.17
N LYS A 36 0.49 2.25 6.59
CA LYS A 36 0.63 2.77 7.96
C LYS A 36 -0.43 3.81 8.33
N PHE A 37 -0.89 4.61 7.37
CA PHE A 37 -1.97 5.58 7.59
C PHE A 37 -3.32 4.88 7.78
N ILE A 38 -3.63 3.88 6.95
CA ILE A 38 -4.85 3.08 7.07
C ILE A 38 -4.87 2.32 8.41
N GLU A 39 -3.75 1.71 8.79
CA GLU A 39 -3.62 0.97 10.05
C GLU A 39 -3.81 1.89 11.27
N ARG A 40 -3.22 3.10 11.25
CA ARG A 40 -3.45 4.10 12.32
C ARG A 40 -4.88 4.62 12.39
N GLY A 41 -5.54 4.78 11.24
CA GLY A 41 -6.96 5.17 11.20
C GLY A 41 -7.85 4.12 11.90
N ASN A 42 -7.63 2.84 11.61
CA ASN A 42 -8.34 1.74 12.25
C ASN A 42 -8.02 1.62 13.75
N ILE A 43 -6.79 1.94 14.19
CA ILE A 43 -6.42 1.97 15.60
C ILE A 43 -7.13 3.12 16.35
N LEU A 44 -7.30 4.28 15.71
CA LEU A 44 -8.02 5.43 16.29
C LEU A 44 -9.51 5.12 16.51
N ASP A 45 -10.15 4.39 15.60
CA ASP A 45 -11.53 3.90 15.79
C ASP A 45 -11.63 2.89 16.95
N PHE A 46 -10.60 2.08 17.18
CA PHE A 46 -10.60 1.09 18.27
C PHE A 46 -10.40 1.73 19.65
N VAL A 47 -9.57 2.78 19.75
CA VAL A 47 -9.25 3.47 21.01
C VAL A 47 -10.35 4.45 21.45
N LEU A 48 -11.14 4.99 20.52
CA LEU A 48 -12.23 5.94 20.84
C LEU A 48 -13.54 5.28 21.30
N TYR A 49 -13.64 3.94 21.25
CA TYR A 49 -14.82 3.16 21.65
C TYR A 49 -14.67 2.41 22.99
N TRP A 50 -13.65 2.73 23.81
CA TRP A 50 -13.45 2.20 25.16
C TRP A 50 -13.41 3.29 26.23
#